data_AF-A0A0R0B0R5-F1
#
_entry.id   AF-A0A0R0B0R5-F1
#
_cell.length_a   1.000
_cell.length_b   1.000
_cell.length_c   1.000
_cell.angle_alpha   90.00
_cell.angle_beta   90.00
_cell.angle_gamma   90.00
#
_symmetry.space_group_name_H-M   'P 1'
#
loop_
_entity.id
_entity.type
_entity.pdbx_description
1 polymer ?
#
loop_
_entity_poly.entity_id
_entity_poly.type
_entity_poly.pdbx_seq_one_letter_code
_entity_poly.pdbx_strand_id
1 'polypeptide(L)' 'MTPADRLAEKRRRAYMEADCRQHGSCCLCQHRVTTAEAVHCRGQPERQRGMCADDGQSPRFAFDDTTLQRYP' A
#
# COMPACT_ATOMS: atom_id res chain seq x y z
N MET A 1 -20.35 -13.50 -8.94
CA MET A 1 -20.18 -12.31 -8.08
C MET A 1 -21.55 -11.80 -7.66
N THR A 2 -21.88 -12.02 -6.40
CA THR A 2 -23.14 -11.65 -5.75
C THR A 2 -23.18 -10.14 -5.45
N PRO A 3 -24.36 -9.57 -5.13
CA PRO A 3 -24.43 -8.20 -4.61
C PRO A 3 -23.60 -7.96 -3.35
N ALA A 4 -23.47 -8.98 -2.49
CA ALA A 4 -22.62 -8.91 -1.29
C ALA A 4 -21.14 -8.80 -1.66
N ASP A 5 -20.67 -9.58 -2.64
CA ASP A 5 -19.28 -9.54 -3.10
C ASP A 5 -18.90 -8.15 -3.65
N ARG A 6 -19.82 -7.51 -4.39
CA ARG A 6 -19.60 -6.14 -4.91
C ARG A 6 -19.51 -5.10 -3.81
N LEU A 7 -20.32 -5.25 -2.75
CA LEU A 7 -20.29 -4.34 -1.61
C LEU A 7 -18.98 -4.51 -0.82
N ALA A 8 -18.52 -5.75 -0.62
CA ALA A 8 -17.24 -6.03 0.00
C ALA A 8 -16.08 -5.43 -0.82
N GLU A 9 -16.06 -5.62 -2.15
CA GLU A 9 -15.03 -5.01 -2.99
C GLU A 9 -15.03 -3.47 -2.91
N LYS A 10 -16.22 -2.85 -2.91
CA LYS A 10 -16.35 -1.39 -2.79
C LYS A 10 -15.79 -0.89 -1.45
N ARG A 11 -16.09 -1.58 -0.35
CA ARG A 11 -15.55 -1.26 0.98
C ARG A 11 -14.04 -1.41 0.98
N ARG A 12 -13.53 -2.54 0.49
CA ARG A 12 -12.09 -2.82 0.38
C ARG A 12 -11.35 -1.68 -0.34
N ARG A 13 -11.87 -1.24 -1.49
CA ARG A 13 -11.31 -0.10 -2.25
C ARG A 13 -11.35 1.20 -1.46
N ALA A 14 -12.47 1.50 -0.78
CA ALA A 14 -12.58 2.73 0.00
C ALA A 14 -11.58 2.78 1.17
N TYR A 15 -11.38 1.67 1.88
CA TYR A 15 -10.37 1.57 2.93
C TYR A 15 -8.95 1.71 2.37
N MET A 16 -8.65 1.03 1.27
CA MET A 16 -7.36 1.13 0.57
C MET A 16 -7.06 2.57 0.15
N GLU A 17 -8.03 3.27 -0.46
CA GLU A 17 -7.88 4.67 -0.85
C GLU A 17 -7.66 5.60 0.34
N ALA A 18 -8.39 5.39 1.44
CA ALA A 18 -8.20 6.16 2.67
C ALA A 18 -6.77 5.99 3.23
N ASP A 19 -6.28 4.75 3.27
CA ASP A 19 -4.94 4.42 3.73
C ASP A 19 -3.87 5.05 2.82
N CYS A 20 -4.04 4.97 1.50
CA CYS A 20 -3.16 5.64 0.53
C CYS A 20 -3.14 7.16 0.67
N ARG A 21 -4.26 7.81 1.04
CA ARG A 21 -4.29 9.25 1.28
C ARG A 21 -3.49 9.64 2.51
N GLN A 22 -3.53 8.82 3.56
CA GLN A 22 -2.84 9.09 4.82
C GLN A 22 -1.34 8.72 4.75
N HIS A 23 -1.01 7.65 4.02
CA HIS A 23 0.27 6.97 4.08
C HIS A 23 1.01 6.91 2.73
N GLY A 24 0.43 7.43 1.66
CA GLY A 24 0.94 7.22 0.30
C GLY A 24 0.82 5.77 -0.15
N SER A 25 1.35 5.47 -1.34
CA SER A 25 1.30 4.13 -1.94
C SER A 25 2.03 3.06 -1.13
N CYS A 26 2.95 3.43 -0.24
CA CYS A 26 3.75 2.50 0.55
C CYS A 26 2.94 1.69 1.57
N CYS A 27 1.73 2.11 1.94
CA CYS A 27 0.84 1.28 2.76
C CYS A 27 0.40 -0.01 2.05
N LEU A 28 0.53 -0.03 0.71
CA LEU A 28 0.29 -1.19 -0.14
C LEU A 28 1.58 -1.97 -0.47
N CYS A 29 2.70 -1.64 0.15
CA CYS A 29 3.94 -2.39 -0.04
C CYS A 29 3.95 -3.65 0.83
N GLN A 30 4.36 -4.79 0.28
CA GLN A 30 4.60 -6.02 1.05
C GLN A 30 5.68 -5.82 2.13
N HIS A 31 6.64 -4.91 1.89
CA HIS A 31 7.74 -4.61 2.80
C HIS A 31 7.39 -3.63 3.92
N ARG A 32 6.14 -3.16 4.03
CA ARG A 32 5.69 -2.24 5.10
C ARG A 32 5.92 -2.78 6.53
N VAL A 33 5.92 -4.11 6.69
CA VAL A 33 6.12 -4.78 7.99
C VAL A 33 7.60 -4.73 8.39
N THR A 34 8.51 -4.92 7.44
CA THR A 34 9.97 -4.80 7.66
C THR A 34 10.41 -3.37 7.90
N THR A 35 9.60 -2.37 7.55
CA THR A 35 9.84 -0.95 7.85
C THR A 35 9.17 -0.49 9.13
N ALA A 36 8.89 -1.40 10.08
CA ALA A 36 8.27 -1.10 11.38
C ALA A 36 6.93 -0.33 11.27
N GLU A 37 6.11 -0.65 10.27
CA GLU A 37 4.86 0.04 9.94
C GLU A 37 5.03 1.53 9.60
N ALA A 38 6.27 2.01 9.49
CA ALA A 38 6.56 3.33 8.99
C ALA A 38 6.48 3.34 7.46
N VAL A 39 5.75 4.31 6.94
CA VAL A 39 5.82 4.70 5.53
C VAL A 39 7.22 5.23 5.28
N HIS A 40 8.10 4.39 4.75
CA HIS A 40 9.50 4.75 4.59
C HIS A 40 9.73 5.86 3.53
N CYS A 41 8.77 6.09 2.62
CA CYS A 41 8.79 7.23 1.68
C CYS A 41 8.05 8.47 2.20
N ARG A 42 7.65 8.53 3.48
CA ARG A 42 6.92 9.68 4.04
C ARG A 42 7.81 10.91 4.01
N GLY A 43 7.32 12.00 3.39
CA GLY A 43 8.09 13.23 3.22
C GLY A 43 9.12 13.20 2.08
N GLN A 44 9.25 12.08 1.35
CA GLN A 44 10.11 11.92 0.18
C GLN A 44 9.23 11.72 -1.08
N PRO A 45 8.62 12.80 -1.61
CA PRO A 45 7.62 12.71 -2.68
C PRO A 45 8.17 12.08 -3.97
N GLU A 46 9.47 12.22 -4.26
CA GLU A 46 10.11 11.51 -5.37
C GLU A 46 10.06 9.99 -5.21
N ARG A 47 10.18 9.47 -3.97
CA ARG A 47 10.12 8.02 -3.69
C ARG A 47 8.70 7.45 -3.64
N GLN A 48 7.68 8.28 -3.44
CA GLN A 48 6.26 7.87 -3.37
C GLN A 48 5.66 7.43 -4.71
N ARG A 49 6.40 7.60 -5.82
CA ARG A 49 6.04 7.11 -7.16
C ARG A 49 6.54 5.68 -7.45
N GLY A 50 6.97 4.94 -6.43
CA GLY A 50 7.59 3.62 -6.59
C GLY A 50 9.10 3.68 -6.89
N MET A 51 9.71 4.86 -6.78
CA MET A 51 11.14 5.08 -7.05
C MET A 51 12.06 4.69 -5.87
N CYS A 52 11.54 4.07 -4.82
CA CYS A 52 12.36 3.46 -3.77
C CYS A 52 13.31 2.36 -4.29
N ALA A 53 13.11 1.91 -5.53
CA ALA A 53 14.00 1.00 -6.22
C ALA A 53 15.32 1.63 -6.69
N ASP A 54 15.33 2.95 -6.91
CA ASP A 54 16.38 3.60 -7.70
C ASP A 54 17.61 3.99 -6.86
N ASP A 55 17.50 4.01 -5.54
CA ASP A 55 18.58 4.41 -4.64
C ASP A 55 19.38 3.25 -4.03
N GLY A 56 18.93 2.00 -4.22
CA GLY A 56 19.59 0.80 -3.70
C GLY A 56 19.69 0.69 -2.16
N GLN A 57 19.09 1.63 -1.42
CA GLN A 57 19.13 1.66 0.05
C GLN A 57 17.98 0.87 0.68
N SER A 58 17.00 0.42 -0.10
CA SER A 58 15.81 -0.27 0.42
C SER A 58 15.19 -1.23 -0.61
N PRO A 59 14.36 -2.20 -0.17
CA PRO A 59 13.62 -3.06 -1.09
C PRO A 59 12.73 -2.24 -2.02
N ARG A 60 12.74 -2.58 -3.31
CA ARG A 60 11.83 -2.02 -4.32
C ARG A 60 10.38 -2.26 -3.89
N PHE A 61 9.52 -1.28 -4.17
CA PHE A 61 8.08 -1.42 -3.96
C PHE A 61 7.58 -2.72 -4.62
N ALA A 62 6.86 -3.52 -3.83
CA ALA A 62 6.25 -4.74 -4.31
C ALA A 62 4.85 -4.86 -3.72
N PHE A 63 3.92 -5.25 -4.58
CA PHE A 63 2.53 -5.45 -4.26
C PHE A 63 2.24 -6.94 -4.37
N ASP A 64 1.66 -7.53 -3.32
CA ASP A 64 1.26 -8.93 -3.31
C ASP A 64 -0.23 -9.09 -2.96
N ASP A 65 -0.77 -10.27 -3.25
CA ASP A 65 -2.18 -10.56 -2.99
C ASP A 65 -2.51 -10.58 -1.48
N THR A 66 -1.50 -10.80 -0.62
CA THR A 66 -1.69 -10.77 0.84
C THR A 66 -1.93 -9.34 1.34
N THR A 67 -1.42 -8.35 0.63
CA THR A 67 -1.60 -6.93 0.98
C THR A 67 -3.05 -6.50 0.87
N LEU A 68 -3.81 -7.10 -0.06
CA LEU A 68 -5.24 -6.83 -0.18
C LEU A 68 -6.08 -7.52 0.91
N GLN A 69 -5.55 -8.52 1.61
CA GLN A 69 -6.25 -9.25 2.66
C GLN A 69 -6.38 -8.43 3.97
N ARG A 70 -5.65 -7.32 4.12
CA ARG A 70 -5.75 -6.43 5.29
C ARG A 70 -7.00 -5.54 5.27
N TYR A 71 -7.63 -5.39 4.11
CA TYR A 71 -8.76 -4.49 3.93
C TYR A 71 -10.07 -5.29 3.97
N PRO A 72 -11.06 -4.84 4.77
CA PRO A 72 -12.33 -5.54 4.96
C PRO A 72 -13.29 -5.41 3.77
#